data_AF-A0A9P7VHL8-F1
#
_entry.id   AF-A0A9P7VHL8-F1
#
_cell.length_a   1.000
_cell.length_b   1.000
_cell.length_c   1.000
_cell.angle_alpha   90.00
_cell.angle_beta   90.00
_cell.angle_gamma   90.00
#
_symmetry.space_group_name_H-M   'P 1'
#
loop_
_entity.id
_entity.type
_entity.pdbx_description
1 polymer ?
#
loop_
_entity_poly.entity_id
_entity_poly.type
_entity_poly.pdbx_seq_one_letter_code
_entity_poly.pdbx_strand_id
1 'polypeptide(L)'
;MDLGPFIYNKPRKFIRNIMHGLDPDPLQTIYPPAAIQEDGRKVEITGPRYLGSYSWLTGRTPRILVPGAPRIWVDRPTPFTLSPDSGFQSCDHNAYQLPPYPLLPIFLAVTTTFDWSSVDVVADCHSFLRLIAFATGQRHDFRMDLQLAGSKTVLCTRWEPKVLMSADPGGYGRNFERMLTRPAPGCTNAASHHRVITYDLAGMKLVVRAEVDACLPSGKAAAAHAQQQQQPHVPPQSALVELTTKSKNNCSRASRMAYKHMQMCLAQTPNLICGTHQYGVFGKVVRREMSDEGRGQREAKLRLLRDALGSIQQLVVDAGRGGRLTLVYKDRVLKLYRRSSMNSLLPEEYMRMFQPNASVFFRLFNR
;
A
#
# COMPACT_ATOMS: atom_id res chain seq x y z
N MET A 1 4.03 19.80 -2.16
CA MET A 1 5.38 19.68 -2.73
C MET A 1 5.27 19.40 -4.22
N ASP A 2 5.90 20.24 -5.05
CA ASP A 2 6.06 19.98 -6.48
C ASP A 2 7.26 19.04 -6.66
N LEU A 3 7.07 17.95 -7.41
CA LEU A 3 8.13 16.97 -7.64
C LEU A 3 8.90 17.26 -8.94
N GLY A 4 8.62 18.36 -9.64
CA GLY A 4 9.35 18.78 -10.85
C GLY A 4 8.83 18.16 -12.16
N PRO A 5 9.50 18.42 -13.30
CA PRO A 5 9.03 18.06 -14.64
C PRO A 5 9.24 16.59 -15.00
N PHE A 6 9.04 15.66 -14.06
CA PHE A 6 9.10 14.24 -14.37
C PHE A 6 7.97 13.87 -15.32
N ILE A 7 8.35 13.17 -16.38
CA ILE A 7 7.51 12.90 -17.55
C ILE A 7 6.23 12.20 -17.09
N TYR A 8 5.10 12.93 -17.18
CA TYR A 8 3.77 12.36 -17.12
C TYR A 8 3.71 11.15 -18.06
N ASN A 9 3.51 9.97 -17.49
CA ASN A 9 3.38 8.76 -18.30
C ASN A 9 2.04 8.87 -19.04
N LYS A 10 2.08 9.13 -20.35
CA LYS A 10 0.88 8.94 -21.17
C LYS A 10 0.39 7.50 -20.95
N PRO A 11 -0.93 7.27 -20.85
CA PRO A 11 -1.48 5.92 -20.74
C PRO A 11 -0.83 5.01 -21.78
N ARG A 12 -0.08 4.00 -21.34
CA ARG A 12 0.57 3.07 -22.27
C ARG A 12 -0.54 2.26 -22.93
N LYS A 13 -0.60 2.32 -24.27
CA LYS A 13 -1.58 1.56 -25.07
C LYS A 13 -1.42 0.05 -24.93
N PHE A 14 -0.21 -0.43 -24.60
CA PHE A 14 0.12 -1.86 -24.54
C PHE A 14 0.48 -2.34 -23.13
N ILE A 15 0.01 -3.55 -22.80
CA ILE A 15 0.33 -4.27 -21.57
C ILE A 15 1.81 -4.66 -21.62
N ARG A 16 2.59 -4.29 -20.59
CA ARG A 16 3.99 -4.74 -20.50
C ARG A 16 4.03 -6.22 -20.19
N ASN A 17 4.90 -6.96 -20.89
CA ASN A 17 5.24 -8.33 -20.51
C ASN A 17 5.85 -8.31 -19.10
N ILE A 18 5.41 -9.20 -18.21
CA ILE A 18 5.90 -9.31 -16.82
C ILE A 18 7.42 -9.52 -16.74
N MET A 19 8.00 -10.14 -17.79
CA MET A 19 9.43 -10.39 -17.92
C MET A 19 10.24 -9.19 -18.46
N HIS A 20 9.58 -8.09 -18.83
CA HIS A 20 10.24 -6.96 -19.50
C HIS A 20 11.35 -6.33 -18.64
N GLY A 21 12.56 -6.21 -19.19
CA GLY A 21 13.71 -5.61 -18.52
C GLY A 21 14.34 -6.48 -17.43
N LEU A 22 14.11 -7.80 -17.51
CA LEU A 22 14.77 -8.82 -16.71
C LEU A 22 15.70 -9.63 -17.59
N ASP A 23 16.77 -10.14 -16.99
CA ASP A 23 17.62 -11.12 -17.63
C ASP A 23 16.80 -12.40 -17.89
N PRO A 24 17.09 -13.14 -18.99
CA PRO A 24 16.25 -14.25 -19.42
C PRO A 24 16.26 -15.42 -18.43
N ASP A 25 17.40 -15.66 -17.79
CA ASP A 25 17.59 -16.79 -16.89
C ASP A 25 17.27 -16.41 -15.44
N PRO A 26 16.44 -17.20 -14.73
CA PRO A 26 16.21 -17.00 -13.31
C PRO A 26 17.49 -17.32 -12.52
N LEU A 27 17.78 -16.51 -11.51
CA LEU A 27 18.84 -16.78 -10.55
C LEU A 27 18.47 -17.96 -9.64
N GLN A 28 17.19 -18.08 -9.27
CA GLN A 28 16.71 -19.11 -8.36
C GLN A 28 15.18 -19.29 -8.48
N THR A 29 14.70 -20.51 -8.24
CA THR A 29 13.28 -20.78 -7.95
C THR A 29 13.06 -20.74 -6.44
N ILE A 30 12.08 -19.96 -5.99
CA ILE A 30 11.70 -19.81 -4.59
C ILE A 30 10.43 -20.62 -4.34
N TYR A 31 10.51 -21.53 -3.38
CA TYR A 31 9.38 -22.34 -2.96
C TYR A 31 8.64 -21.65 -1.81
N PRO A 32 7.31 -21.83 -1.69
CA PRO A 32 6.59 -21.32 -0.53
C PRO A 32 7.23 -21.88 0.75
N PRO A 33 7.17 -21.13 1.87
CA PRO A 33 7.63 -21.65 3.15
C PRO A 33 7.04 -23.04 3.41
N ALA A 34 7.84 -23.95 3.97
CA ALA A 34 7.33 -25.26 4.40
C ALA A 34 6.14 -25.07 5.35
N ALA A 35 5.31 -26.12 5.51
CA ALA A 35 4.17 -26.08 6.43
C ALA A 35 4.58 -25.46 7.78
N ILE A 36 3.72 -24.60 8.32
CA ILE A 36 3.98 -23.79 9.51
C ILE A 36 4.62 -24.66 10.60
N GLN A 37 5.91 -24.43 10.88
CA GLN A 37 6.52 -25.01 12.06
C GLN A 37 5.95 -24.26 13.26
N GLU A 38 5.08 -24.94 14.00
CA GLU A 38 4.56 -24.42 15.27
C GLU A 38 5.66 -24.49 16.32
N ASP A 39 6.51 -23.46 16.37
CA ASP A 39 7.53 -23.28 17.41
C ASP A 39 6.97 -22.69 18.71
N GLY A 40 5.64 -22.62 18.82
CA GLY A 40 4.91 -22.03 19.96
C GLY A 40 5.00 -20.50 20.06
N ARG A 41 5.79 -19.82 19.22
CA ARG A 41 5.93 -18.36 19.29
C ARG A 41 4.76 -17.69 18.59
N LYS A 42 4.06 -16.81 19.30
CA LYS A 42 2.97 -16.03 18.71
C LYS A 42 3.50 -15.06 17.66
N VAL A 43 2.90 -15.04 16.47
CA VAL A 43 3.26 -14.08 15.40
C VAL A 43 2.16 -13.04 15.22
N GLU A 44 2.44 -11.82 15.67
CA GLU A 44 1.53 -10.69 15.52
C GLU A 44 2.27 -9.40 15.17
N ILE A 45 1.51 -8.43 14.67
CA ILE A 45 2.00 -7.07 14.48
C ILE A 45 1.99 -6.36 15.83
N THR A 46 3.12 -5.76 16.21
CA THR A 46 3.23 -5.01 17.48
C THR A 46 3.82 -3.61 17.27
N GLY A 47 3.53 -2.71 18.21
CA GLY A 47 4.06 -1.34 18.21
C GLY A 47 3.75 -0.50 16.96
N PRO A 48 2.53 -0.55 16.36
CA PRO A 48 2.21 0.27 15.20
C PRO A 48 2.29 1.76 15.52
N ARG A 49 3.02 2.51 14.69
CA ARG A 49 3.25 3.94 14.84
C ARG A 49 3.07 4.67 13.53
N TYR A 50 2.35 5.79 13.58
CA TYR A 50 2.28 6.74 12.47
C TYR A 50 3.65 7.41 12.24
N LEU A 51 4.11 7.44 11.00
CA LEU A 51 5.32 8.16 10.60
C LEU A 51 5.01 9.39 9.72
N GLY A 52 3.99 9.29 8.89
CA GLY A 52 3.69 10.32 7.90
C GLY A 52 2.49 9.97 7.05
N SER A 53 2.02 10.93 6.27
CA SER A 53 0.97 10.70 5.29
C SER A 53 1.02 11.73 4.19
N TYR A 54 0.47 11.37 3.05
CA TYR A 54 0.43 12.27 1.91
C TYR A 54 -0.79 11.98 1.03
N SER A 55 -1.18 12.97 0.24
CA SER A 55 -2.21 12.80 -0.78
C SER A 55 -1.69 13.22 -2.14
N TRP A 56 -1.86 12.37 -3.15
CA TRP A 56 -1.61 12.78 -4.53
C TRP A 56 -2.65 13.80 -4.96
N LEU A 57 -2.21 14.91 -5.55
CA LEU A 57 -3.12 15.91 -6.12
C LEU A 57 -3.47 15.55 -7.56
N THR A 58 -4.68 15.90 -7.96
CA THR A 58 -5.10 15.90 -9.36
C THR A 58 -4.29 16.93 -10.14
N GLY A 59 -3.98 16.62 -11.40
CA GLY A 59 -3.21 17.50 -12.28
C GLY A 59 -2.27 16.73 -13.20
N ARG A 60 -1.57 17.47 -14.07
CA ARG A 60 -0.56 16.92 -14.99
C ARG A 60 0.83 16.82 -14.34
N THR A 61 1.13 17.72 -13.42
CA THR A 61 2.39 17.72 -12.67
C THR A 61 2.24 16.83 -11.43
N PRO A 62 3.15 15.85 -11.22
CA PRO A 62 3.16 15.03 -10.02
C PRO A 62 3.37 15.88 -8.77
N ARG A 63 2.33 15.96 -7.92
CA ARG A 63 2.37 16.74 -6.68
C ARG A 63 1.73 15.98 -5.54
N ILE A 64 2.36 16.04 -4.37
CA ILE A 64 1.81 15.51 -3.13
C ILE A 64 1.56 16.62 -2.12
N LEU A 65 0.49 16.47 -1.35
CA LEU A 65 0.22 17.24 -0.14
C LEU A 65 0.78 16.48 1.06
N VAL A 66 1.59 17.14 1.88
CA VAL A 66 2.23 16.56 3.07
C VAL A 66 2.08 17.55 4.25
N PRO A 67 1.44 17.15 5.38
CA PRO A 67 0.64 15.95 5.49
C PRO A 67 -0.61 16.03 4.59
N GLY A 68 -1.02 14.91 4.01
CA GLY A 68 -2.35 14.76 3.43
C GLY A 68 -3.37 14.29 4.47
N ALA A 69 -4.64 14.22 4.09
CA ALA A 69 -5.67 13.54 4.87
C ALA A 69 -6.59 12.70 3.97
N PRO A 70 -7.15 11.57 4.46
CA PRO A 70 -8.13 10.79 3.71
C PRO A 70 -9.46 11.55 3.64
N ARG A 71 -10.38 11.06 2.81
CA ARG A 71 -11.74 11.60 2.75
C ARG A 71 -12.48 11.30 4.05
N ILE A 72 -13.39 12.16 4.46
CA ILE A 72 -14.15 12.00 5.70
C ILE A 72 -15.44 11.26 5.37
N TRP A 73 -15.70 10.16 6.07
CA TRP A 73 -16.94 9.39 5.95
C TRP A 73 -18.16 10.27 6.30
N VAL A 74 -19.21 10.12 5.49
CA VAL A 74 -20.50 10.77 5.66
C VAL A 74 -21.53 9.66 5.77
N ASP A 75 -22.19 9.60 6.91
CA ASP A 75 -23.32 8.70 7.08
C ASP A 75 -24.50 9.21 6.25
N ARG A 76 -25.06 8.34 5.40
CA ARG A 76 -26.17 8.67 4.52
C ARG A 76 -27.30 7.64 4.68
N PRO A 77 -28.56 8.08 4.67
CA PRO A 77 -29.69 7.17 4.74
C PRO A 77 -29.74 6.27 3.51
N THR A 78 -30.13 5.01 3.72
CA THR A 78 -30.43 4.03 2.66
C THR A 78 -31.96 3.91 2.47
N PRO A 79 -32.46 3.62 1.25
CA PRO A 79 -31.67 3.26 0.07
C PRO A 79 -31.13 4.48 -0.71
N PHE A 80 -30.07 4.26 -1.47
CA PHE A 80 -29.62 5.17 -2.52
C PHE A 80 -29.13 4.40 -3.74
N THR A 81 -29.17 5.05 -4.91
CA THR A 81 -28.80 4.43 -6.19
C THR A 81 -27.55 5.08 -6.75
N LEU A 82 -26.64 4.25 -7.24
CA LEU A 82 -25.40 4.68 -7.91
C LEU A 82 -25.33 4.12 -9.32
N SER A 83 -24.80 4.93 -10.24
CA SER A 83 -24.34 4.44 -11.54
C SER A 83 -23.11 3.55 -11.37
N PRO A 84 -22.87 2.60 -12.29
CA PRO A 84 -21.62 1.86 -12.32
C PRO A 84 -20.39 2.78 -12.45
N ASP A 85 -19.26 2.31 -11.94
CA ASP A 85 -17.98 2.99 -12.07
C ASP A 85 -17.61 3.09 -13.55
N SER A 86 -17.08 4.23 -13.97
CA SER A 86 -16.73 4.51 -15.36
C SER A 86 -15.33 5.11 -15.49
N GLY A 87 -14.85 5.21 -16.72
CA GLY A 87 -13.54 5.78 -17.04
C GLY A 87 -12.37 4.89 -16.60
N PHE A 88 -11.25 5.52 -16.27
CA PHE A 88 -10.00 4.84 -15.93
C PHE A 88 -9.61 5.05 -14.46
N GLN A 89 -8.92 4.07 -13.89
CA GLN A 89 -8.42 4.09 -12.52
C GLN A 89 -6.97 3.61 -12.47
N SER A 90 -6.17 4.29 -11.65
CA SER A 90 -4.84 3.79 -11.35
C SER A 90 -4.93 2.65 -10.34
N CYS A 91 -4.36 1.49 -10.66
CA CYS A 91 -4.19 0.40 -9.69
C CYS A 91 -2.97 0.61 -8.79
N ASP A 92 -2.07 1.54 -9.15
CA ASP A 92 -0.94 2.00 -8.36
C ASP A 92 -0.68 3.49 -8.65
N HIS A 93 -1.24 4.37 -7.81
CA HIS A 93 -1.09 5.82 -7.95
C HIS A 93 0.37 6.28 -7.93
N ASN A 94 1.23 5.60 -7.17
CA ASN A 94 2.62 6.01 -7.00
C ASN A 94 3.44 5.68 -8.24
N ALA A 95 3.30 4.47 -8.78
CA ALA A 95 3.95 4.09 -10.02
C ALA A 95 3.38 4.82 -11.25
N TYR A 96 2.13 5.31 -11.17
CA TYR A 96 1.54 6.15 -12.22
C TYR A 96 2.10 7.57 -12.20
N GLN A 97 2.11 8.21 -11.02
CA GLN A 97 2.50 9.61 -10.87
C GLN A 97 4.01 9.80 -10.84
N LEU A 98 4.76 8.84 -10.27
CA LEU A 98 6.22 8.90 -10.17
C LEU A 98 6.86 7.54 -10.52
N PRO A 99 6.80 7.11 -11.79
CA PRO A 99 7.28 5.80 -12.22
C PRO A 99 8.75 5.47 -11.86
N PRO A 100 9.72 6.41 -11.91
CA PRO A 100 11.10 6.12 -11.57
C PRO A 100 11.31 5.81 -10.08
N TYR A 101 10.52 6.44 -9.20
CA TYR A 101 10.69 6.35 -7.76
C TYR A 101 9.37 6.18 -7.00
N PRO A 102 8.63 5.07 -7.19
CA PRO A 102 7.32 4.89 -6.55
C PRO A 102 7.37 4.89 -5.02
N LEU A 103 8.55 4.64 -4.40
CA LEU A 103 8.73 4.69 -2.94
C LEU A 103 9.07 6.08 -2.41
N LEU A 104 9.57 7.01 -3.25
CA LEU A 104 10.01 8.32 -2.80
C LEU A 104 8.97 9.08 -1.94
N PRO A 105 7.66 9.05 -2.26
CA PRO A 105 6.65 9.70 -1.42
C PRO A 105 6.61 9.23 0.03
N ILE A 106 7.05 7.99 0.33
CA ILE A 106 7.16 7.49 1.71
C ILE A 106 8.13 8.37 2.49
N PHE A 107 9.30 8.66 1.93
CA PHE A 107 10.36 9.42 2.59
C PHE A 107 10.01 10.90 2.68
N LEU A 108 9.39 11.45 1.64
CA LEU A 108 8.92 12.84 1.64
C LEU A 108 7.81 13.09 2.68
N ALA A 109 6.99 12.08 2.97
CA ALA A 109 5.88 12.20 3.91
C ALA A 109 6.31 12.07 5.38
N VAL A 110 7.48 11.49 5.66
CA VAL A 110 8.01 11.32 7.02
C VAL A 110 8.87 12.53 7.37
N THR A 111 8.23 13.55 7.96
CA THR A 111 8.87 14.83 8.29
C THR A 111 9.57 14.84 9.65
N THR A 112 9.32 13.84 10.49
CA THR A 112 9.96 13.69 11.81
C THR A 112 11.29 12.95 11.70
N THR A 113 12.19 13.17 12.66
CA THR A 113 13.41 12.37 12.79
C THR A 113 13.03 10.90 12.95
N PHE A 114 13.53 10.05 12.05
CA PHE A 114 13.28 8.62 12.04
C PHE A 114 14.56 7.89 11.64
N ASP A 115 14.92 6.86 12.41
CA ASP A 115 16.10 6.04 12.11
C ASP A 115 15.77 4.99 11.06
N TRP A 116 16.04 5.32 9.80
CA TRP A 116 15.85 4.43 8.66
C TRP A 116 16.83 3.25 8.64
N SER A 117 18.03 3.40 9.24
CA SER A 117 19.04 2.33 9.28
C SER A 117 18.59 1.11 10.11
N SER A 118 17.66 1.32 11.05
CA SER A 118 17.07 0.25 11.84
C SER A 118 16.01 -0.58 11.10
N VAL A 119 15.50 -0.11 9.96
CA VAL A 119 14.37 -0.73 9.24
C VAL A 119 14.83 -1.97 8.46
N ASP A 120 14.04 -3.03 8.48
CA ASP A 120 14.31 -4.26 7.73
C ASP A 120 13.67 -4.27 6.35
N VAL A 121 12.45 -3.73 6.22
CA VAL A 121 11.72 -3.69 4.94
C VAL A 121 10.94 -2.40 4.79
N VAL A 122 10.98 -1.80 3.59
CA VAL A 122 10.11 -0.69 3.16
C VAL A 122 9.28 -1.18 1.97
N ALA A 123 7.96 -1.17 2.11
CA ALA A 123 7.06 -1.68 1.07
C ALA A 123 5.66 -1.07 1.10
N ASP A 124 4.91 -1.31 0.04
CA ASP A 124 3.45 -1.20 0.02
C ASP A 124 2.79 -2.38 0.74
N CYS A 125 1.69 -2.11 1.46
CA CYS A 125 0.84 -3.14 2.05
C CYS A 125 0.38 -4.18 1.02
N HIS A 126 0.11 -3.74 -0.22
CA HIS A 126 -0.26 -4.62 -1.32
C HIS A 126 0.84 -5.63 -1.69
N SER A 127 2.12 -5.25 -1.57
CA SER A 127 3.23 -6.17 -1.81
C SER A 127 3.21 -7.33 -0.81
N PHE A 128 2.90 -7.06 0.46
CA PHE A 128 2.75 -8.10 1.47
C PHE A 128 1.57 -9.04 1.21
N LEU A 129 0.44 -8.51 0.73
CA LEU A 129 -0.71 -9.34 0.33
C LEU A 129 -0.36 -10.30 -0.81
N ARG A 130 0.50 -9.89 -1.75
CA ARG A 130 0.98 -10.73 -2.84
C ARG A 130 1.97 -11.80 -2.36
N LEU A 131 2.85 -11.48 -1.41
CA LEU A 131 3.71 -12.48 -0.77
C LEU A 131 2.89 -13.51 0.02
N ILE A 132 1.84 -13.09 0.71
CA ILE A 132 0.90 -14.01 1.38
C ILE A 132 0.18 -14.89 0.35
N ALA A 133 -0.26 -14.33 -0.78
CA ALA A 133 -0.88 -15.09 -1.85
C ALA A 133 0.06 -16.19 -2.39
N PHE A 134 1.33 -15.86 -2.62
CA PHE A 134 2.37 -16.83 -2.97
C PHE A 134 2.53 -17.91 -1.89
N ALA A 135 2.71 -17.50 -0.63
CA ALA A 135 2.98 -18.44 0.46
C ALA A 135 1.78 -19.35 0.77
N THR A 136 0.57 -18.96 0.36
CA THR A 136 -0.65 -19.76 0.47
C THR A 136 -1.05 -20.45 -0.83
N GLY A 137 -0.20 -20.42 -1.86
CA GLY A 137 -0.40 -21.13 -3.14
C GLY A 137 -1.52 -20.56 -4.02
N GLN A 138 -1.96 -19.32 -3.77
CA GLN A 138 -3.01 -18.67 -4.56
C GLN A 138 -2.48 -18.26 -5.93
N ARG A 139 -3.25 -18.49 -6.99
CA ARG A 139 -2.84 -18.14 -8.36
C ARG A 139 -3.07 -16.64 -8.63
N HIS A 140 -2.07 -15.83 -8.31
CA HIS A 140 -2.09 -14.38 -8.52
C HIS A 140 -0.75 -13.89 -9.04
N ASP A 141 -0.56 -13.89 -10.36
CA ASP A 141 0.68 -13.41 -10.96
C ASP A 141 1.02 -12.01 -10.46
N PHE A 142 2.29 -11.83 -10.08
CA PHE A 142 2.80 -10.55 -9.63
C PHE A 142 4.29 -10.43 -9.93
N ARG A 143 4.74 -9.18 -9.96
CA ARG A 143 6.15 -8.84 -10.01
C ARG A 143 6.48 -7.82 -8.93
N MET A 144 7.61 -8.02 -8.27
CA MET A 144 8.17 -7.07 -7.30
C MET A 144 9.63 -6.84 -7.58
N ASP A 145 9.98 -5.57 -7.64
CA ASP A 145 11.33 -5.11 -7.88
C ASP A 145 11.98 -4.81 -6.51
N LEU A 146 13.17 -5.37 -6.26
CA LEU A 146 13.85 -5.38 -4.97
C LEU A 146 15.24 -4.75 -5.04
N GLN A 147 15.65 -4.06 -3.99
CA GLN A 147 16.99 -3.50 -3.85
C GLN A 147 17.40 -3.37 -2.38
N LEU A 148 18.69 -3.61 -2.11
CA LEU A 148 19.28 -3.38 -0.79
C LEU A 148 19.53 -1.89 -0.55
N ALA A 149 19.06 -1.38 0.58
CA ALA A 149 19.45 -0.09 1.12
C ALA A 149 20.17 -0.26 2.46
N GLY A 150 21.25 0.51 2.68
CA GLY A 150 22.09 0.37 3.86
C GLY A 150 22.80 -0.99 3.91
N SER A 151 22.71 -1.67 5.04
CA SER A 151 23.28 -3.01 5.27
C SER A 151 22.24 -4.14 5.21
N LYS A 152 20.97 -3.86 5.49
CA LYS A 152 19.95 -4.90 5.67
C LYS A 152 18.57 -4.57 5.10
N THR A 153 18.30 -3.32 4.72
CA THR A 153 16.93 -2.92 4.39
C THR A 153 16.55 -3.35 2.99
N VAL A 154 15.43 -4.07 2.87
CA VAL A 154 14.81 -4.39 1.59
C VAL A 154 13.89 -3.26 1.17
N LEU A 155 14.21 -2.60 0.06
CA LEU A 155 13.25 -1.77 -0.67
C LEU A 155 12.45 -2.66 -1.62
N CYS A 156 11.13 -2.67 -1.48
CA CYS A 156 10.24 -3.48 -2.30
C CYS A 156 9.22 -2.60 -3.03
N THR A 157 9.26 -2.65 -4.36
CA THR A 157 8.32 -1.94 -5.23
C THR A 157 7.42 -2.89 -5.98
N ARG A 158 6.13 -2.59 -5.97
CA ARG A 158 5.15 -3.24 -6.83
C ARG A 158 5.45 -2.90 -8.29
N TRP A 159 5.34 -3.90 -9.16
CA TRP A 159 5.35 -3.69 -10.61
C TRP A 159 4.04 -4.17 -11.19
N GLU A 160 3.40 -3.33 -12.01
CA GLU A 160 2.15 -3.67 -12.70
C GLU A 160 2.36 -3.63 -14.22
N PRO A 161 1.84 -4.62 -14.96
CA PRO A 161 1.96 -4.65 -16.41
C PRO A 161 1.18 -3.51 -17.06
N LYS A 162 0.11 -3.06 -16.39
CA LYS A 162 -0.67 -1.86 -16.73
C LYS A 162 -1.08 -1.16 -15.44
N VAL A 163 -0.69 0.11 -15.30
CA VAL A 163 -1.01 0.90 -14.10
C VAL A 163 -2.39 1.55 -14.19
N LEU A 164 -2.85 1.88 -15.41
CA LEU A 164 -4.16 2.48 -15.64
C LEU A 164 -5.14 1.43 -16.17
N MET A 165 -6.15 1.08 -15.38
CA MET A 165 -7.16 0.08 -15.69
C MET A 165 -8.48 0.74 -16.07
N SER A 166 -9.25 0.12 -16.97
CA SER A 166 -10.64 0.52 -17.17
C SER A 166 -11.44 0.16 -15.91
N ALA A 167 -12.40 1.01 -15.55
CA ALA A 167 -13.34 0.67 -14.49
C ALA A 167 -14.08 -0.63 -14.85
N ASP A 168 -14.36 -1.44 -13.83
CA ASP A 168 -15.24 -2.60 -13.97
C ASP A 168 -16.65 -2.09 -14.34
N PRO A 169 -17.21 -2.44 -15.51
CA PRO A 169 -18.53 -1.98 -15.93
C PRO A 169 -19.66 -2.36 -14.96
N GLY A 170 -19.44 -3.34 -14.07
CA GLY A 170 -20.36 -3.74 -13.00
C GLY A 170 -19.91 -3.32 -11.60
N GLY A 171 -18.80 -2.58 -11.48
CA GLY A 171 -18.26 -2.08 -10.22
C GLY A 171 -19.02 -0.84 -9.74
N TYR A 172 -19.13 -0.67 -8.42
CA TYR A 172 -19.76 0.50 -7.79
C TYR A 172 -18.88 1.10 -6.69
N GLY A 173 -17.63 0.64 -6.55
CA GLY A 173 -16.77 0.95 -5.41
C GLY A 173 -16.42 2.42 -5.35
N ARG A 174 -16.02 2.99 -6.49
CA ARG A 174 -15.54 4.39 -6.54
C ARG A 174 -16.69 5.37 -6.36
N ASN A 175 -17.81 5.13 -7.03
CA ASN A 175 -19.01 5.95 -6.84
C ASN A 175 -19.56 5.80 -5.41
N PHE A 176 -19.43 4.62 -4.79
CA PHE A 176 -19.78 4.40 -3.39
C PHE A 176 -18.88 5.20 -2.44
N GLU A 177 -17.56 5.15 -2.63
CA GLU A 177 -16.61 5.96 -1.88
C GLU A 177 -16.93 7.45 -2.02
N ARG A 178 -17.14 7.95 -3.24
CA ARG A 178 -17.48 9.36 -3.48
C ARG A 178 -18.81 9.77 -2.86
N MET A 179 -19.80 8.88 -2.87
CA MET A 179 -21.12 9.14 -2.28
C MET A 179 -21.05 9.25 -0.76
N LEU A 180 -20.34 8.32 -0.11
CA LEU A 180 -20.27 8.23 1.35
C LEU A 180 -19.06 8.95 1.96
N THR A 181 -18.37 9.79 1.19
CA THR A 181 -17.26 10.56 1.73
C THR A 181 -17.19 11.95 1.14
N ARG A 182 -16.66 12.90 1.91
CA ARG A 182 -16.33 14.25 1.45
C ARG A 182 -14.83 14.51 1.59
N PRO A 183 -14.25 15.40 0.78
CA PRO A 183 -12.86 15.79 1.00
C PRO A 183 -12.65 16.37 2.40
N ALA A 184 -11.49 16.09 3.00
CA ALA A 184 -11.04 16.80 4.18
C ALA A 184 -10.69 18.26 3.82
N PRO A 185 -10.78 19.21 4.78
CA PRO A 185 -10.25 20.56 4.59
C PRO A 185 -8.80 20.53 4.06
N GLY A 186 -8.46 21.40 3.11
CA GLY A 186 -7.15 21.44 2.44
C GLY A 186 -6.88 20.29 1.45
N CYS A 187 -7.78 19.31 1.31
CA CYS A 187 -7.59 18.12 0.47
C CYS A 187 -8.62 18.01 -0.67
N THR A 188 -9.25 19.12 -1.09
CA THR A 188 -10.31 19.11 -2.12
C THR A 188 -9.87 18.53 -3.46
N ASN A 189 -8.60 18.73 -3.83
CA ASN A 189 -8.03 18.26 -5.09
C ASN A 189 -7.26 16.93 -4.96
N ALA A 190 -7.38 16.23 -3.84
CA ALA A 190 -6.71 14.95 -3.61
C ALA A 190 -7.36 13.81 -4.44
N ALA A 191 -6.52 13.09 -5.20
CA ALA A 191 -6.90 11.93 -6.00
C ALA A 191 -6.85 10.61 -5.22
N SER A 192 -5.90 10.49 -4.29
CA SER A 192 -5.71 9.33 -3.40
C SER A 192 -5.00 9.78 -2.12
N HIS A 193 -5.21 9.09 -1.01
CA HIS A 193 -4.51 9.35 0.25
C HIS A 193 -3.74 8.11 0.71
N HIS A 194 -2.51 8.33 1.20
CA HIS A 194 -1.59 7.27 1.62
C HIS A 194 -1.08 7.54 3.04
N ARG A 195 -1.09 6.50 3.85
CA ARG A 195 -0.56 6.48 5.21
C ARG A 195 0.79 5.75 5.21
N VAL A 196 1.76 6.29 5.93
CA VAL A 196 3.05 5.64 6.22
C VAL A 196 3.08 5.31 7.70
N ILE A 197 3.20 4.02 8.00
CA ILE A 197 3.30 3.49 9.36
C ILE A 197 4.54 2.61 9.51
N THR A 198 4.95 2.38 10.74
CA THR A 198 5.94 1.36 11.09
C THR A 198 5.44 0.48 12.20
N TYR A 199 5.85 -0.78 12.21
CA TYR A 199 5.55 -1.75 13.24
C TYR A 199 6.58 -2.87 13.24
N ASP A 200 6.58 -3.69 14.29
CA ASP A 200 7.34 -4.92 14.36
C ASP A 200 6.47 -6.11 13.93
N LEU A 201 7.03 -6.98 13.09
CA LEU A 201 6.47 -8.28 12.75
C LEU A 201 7.47 -9.36 13.16
N ALA A 202 7.28 -9.93 14.35
CA ALA A 202 8.13 -10.98 14.91
C ALA A 202 9.64 -10.66 14.79
N GLY A 203 10.04 -9.50 15.28
CA GLY A 203 11.42 -9.01 15.32
C GLY A 203 11.91 -8.34 14.03
N MET A 204 11.09 -8.26 12.98
CA MET A 204 11.39 -7.44 11.80
C MET A 204 10.68 -6.10 11.88
N LYS A 205 11.44 -5.01 11.82
CA LYS A 205 10.92 -3.65 11.77
C LYS A 205 10.53 -3.29 10.34
N LEU A 206 9.23 -3.12 10.11
CA LEU A 206 8.69 -2.78 8.79
C LEU A 206 8.30 -1.31 8.73
N VAL A 207 8.48 -0.70 7.56
CA VAL A 207 7.82 0.57 7.17
C VAL A 207 6.88 0.26 6.02
N VAL A 208 5.61 0.59 6.21
CA VAL A 208 4.53 0.18 5.33
C VAL A 208 3.73 1.38 4.89
N ARG A 209 3.55 1.48 3.57
CA ARG A 209 2.59 2.40 2.96
C ARG A 209 1.29 1.68 2.66
N ALA A 210 0.17 2.31 2.97
CA ALA A 210 -1.15 1.86 2.53
C ALA A 210 -1.98 3.03 2.00
N GLU A 211 -2.73 2.80 0.93
CA GLU A 211 -3.84 3.68 0.55
C GLU A 211 -4.93 3.57 1.60
N VAL A 212 -5.57 4.69 1.93
CA VAL A 212 -6.66 4.75 2.91
C VAL A 212 -7.86 5.46 2.27
N ASP A 213 -8.99 4.76 2.23
CA ASP A 213 -10.18 5.25 1.54
C ASP A 213 -10.83 6.42 2.28
N ALA A 214 -10.96 6.29 3.61
CA ALA A 214 -11.61 7.29 4.43
C ALA A 214 -11.14 7.33 5.89
N CYS A 215 -11.62 8.32 6.64
CA CYS A 215 -11.61 8.35 8.09
C CYS A 215 -13.00 8.67 8.67
N LEU A 216 -13.21 8.29 9.92
CA LEU A 216 -14.37 8.71 10.70
C LEU A 216 -14.31 10.23 10.97
N PRO A 217 -15.47 10.90 11.08
CA PRO A 217 -15.51 12.31 11.48
C PRO A 217 -14.79 12.55 12.81
N SER A 218 -14.02 13.63 12.88
CA SER A 218 -13.45 14.11 14.14
C SER A 218 -14.52 14.82 14.99
N GLY A 219 -14.26 14.97 16.29
CA GLY A 219 -15.13 15.74 17.19
C GLY A 219 -15.34 17.18 16.70
N LYS A 220 -16.48 17.79 17.07
CA LYS A 220 -16.92 19.11 16.57
C LYS A 220 -15.83 20.19 16.61
N ALA A 221 -15.06 20.27 17.71
CA ALA A 221 -13.99 21.26 17.87
C ALA A 221 -12.83 21.06 16.88
N ALA A 222 -12.34 19.83 16.72
CA ALA A 222 -11.27 19.51 15.77
C ALA A 222 -11.71 19.72 14.31
N ALA A 223 -12.98 19.41 14.00
CA ALA A 223 -13.56 19.66 12.69
C ALA A 223 -13.67 21.17 12.38
N ALA A 224 -14.12 21.98 13.33
CA ALA A 224 -14.23 23.43 13.17
C ALA A 224 -12.87 24.10 12.96
N HIS A 225 -11.86 23.72 13.75
CA HIS A 225 -10.51 24.24 13.63
C HIS A 225 -9.88 23.92 12.25
N ALA A 226 -10.00 22.68 11.79
CA ALA A 226 -9.50 22.28 10.47
C ALA A 226 -10.19 23.01 9.32
N GLN A 227 -11.50 23.26 9.45
CA GLN A 227 -12.27 24.01 8.47
C GLN A 227 -11.83 25.49 8.41
N GLN A 228 -11.67 26.15 9.55
CA GLN A 228 -11.24 27.55 9.62
C GLN A 228 -9.86 27.75 8.98
N GLN A 229 -8.91 26.84 9.22
CA GLN A 229 -7.55 26.96 8.71
C GLN A 229 -7.39 26.45 7.27
N GLN A 230 -8.41 25.78 6.71
CA GLN A 230 -8.32 25.04 5.44
C GLN A 230 -7.11 24.09 5.37
N GLN A 231 -6.70 23.53 6.52
CA GLN A 231 -5.57 22.62 6.61
C GLN A 231 -6.01 21.18 6.86
N PRO A 232 -5.27 20.19 6.32
CA PRO A 232 -5.55 18.78 6.56
C PRO A 232 -5.40 18.44 8.05
N HIS A 233 -6.47 17.95 8.68
CA HIS A 233 -6.38 17.32 9.98
C HIS A 233 -6.02 15.84 9.80
N VAL A 234 -4.84 15.44 10.27
CA VAL A 234 -4.40 14.04 10.23
C VAL A 234 -5.22 13.22 11.23
N PRO A 235 -6.08 12.28 10.80
CA PRO A 235 -6.87 11.48 11.72
C PRO A 235 -5.97 10.49 12.49
N PRO A 236 -6.33 10.11 13.73
CA PRO A 236 -5.64 9.04 14.44
C PRO A 236 -5.82 7.70 13.71
N GLN A 237 -4.91 6.75 13.95
CA GLN A 237 -4.93 5.45 13.29
C GLN A 237 -6.25 4.68 13.56
N SER A 238 -6.82 4.83 14.76
CA SER A 238 -8.09 4.23 15.17
C SER A 238 -9.31 4.71 14.38
N ALA A 239 -9.20 5.86 13.71
CA ALA A 239 -10.28 6.45 12.93
C ALA A 239 -10.22 6.12 11.43
N LEU A 240 -9.20 5.38 10.97
CA LEU A 240 -9.08 5.04 9.55
C LEU A 240 -10.12 4.00 9.15
N VAL A 241 -10.61 4.11 7.92
CA VAL A 241 -11.69 3.33 7.36
C VAL A 241 -11.30 2.78 6.00
N GLU A 242 -11.50 1.48 5.82
CA GLU A 242 -11.57 0.80 4.53
C GLU A 242 -13.03 0.79 4.03
N LEU A 243 -13.26 1.11 2.78
CA LEU A 243 -14.57 1.08 2.13
C LEU A 243 -14.64 -0.11 1.17
N THR A 244 -15.78 -0.80 1.17
CA THR A 244 -16.02 -1.87 0.19
C THR A 244 -17.49 -1.98 -0.15
N THR A 245 -17.78 -2.56 -1.31
CA THR A 245 -19.13 -2.92 -1.71
C THR A 245 -19.26 -4.43 -1.85
N LYS A 246 -20.50 -4.93 -1.75
CA LYS A 246 -20.86 -6.30 -2.09
C LYS A 246 -22.19 -6.34 -2.83
N SER A 247 -22.24 -7.12 -3.90
CA SER A 247 -23.49 -7.42 -4.62
C SER A 247 -24.27 -8.51 -3.90
N LYS A 248 -25.60 -8.35 -3.78
CA LYS A 248 -26.51 -9.42 -3.31
C LYS A 248 -26.42 -10.67 -4.19
N ASN A 249 -26.10 -10.50 -5.47
CA ASN A 249 -26.15 -11.55 -6.47
C ASN A 249 -24.85 -12.36 -6.59
N ASN A 250 -23.77 -11.98 -5.89
CA ASN A 250 -22.46 -12.62 -6.06
C ASN A 250 -22.00 -13.39 -4.81
N CYS A 251 -21.65 -14.67 -4.99
CA CYS A 251 -21.44 -15.66 -3.92
C CYS A 251 -19.98 -15.90 -3.53
N SER A 252 -18.99 -15.30 -4.21
CA SER A 252 -17.55 -15.47 -3.90
C SER A 252 -17.09 -14.63 -2.69
N ARG A 253 -17.75 -14.82 -1.53
CA ARG A 253 -17.73 -13.90 -0.39
C ARG A 253 -16.55 -14.08 0.56
N ALA A 254 -16.16 -15.32 0.83
CA ALA A 254 -15.17 -15.63 1.87
C ALA A 254 -13.74 -15.17 1.50
N SER A 255 -13.29 -15.45 0.27
CA SER A 255 -11.93 -15.10 -0.18
C SER A 255 -11.70 -13.59 -0.28
N ARG A 256 -12.67 -12.84 -0.82
CA ARG A 256 -12.58 -11.37 -0.92
C ARG A 256 -12.57 -10.69 0.45
N MET A 257 -13.37 -11.18 1.40
CA MET A 257 -13.34 -10.67 2.77
C MET A 257 -12.06 -11.06 3.50
N ALA A 258 -11.55 -12.29 3.31
CA ALA A 258 -10.27 -12.69 3.88
C ALA A 258 -9.10 -11.84 3.36
N TYR A 259 -9.12 -11.46 2.07
CA TYR A 259 -8.16 -10.51 1.50
C TYR A 259 -8.27 -9.13 2.17
N LYS A 260 -9.50 -8.58 2.27
CA LYS A 260 -9.74 -7.28 2.92
C LYS A 260 -9.33 -7.27 4.39
N HIS A 261 -9.62 -8.32 5.14
CA HIS A 261 -9.21 -8.44 6.54
C HIS A 261 -7.68 -8.46 6.69
N MET A 262 -6.96 -9.15 5.78
CA MET A 262 -5.49 -9.09 5.78
C MET A 262 -4.97 -7.71 5.37
N GLN A 263 -5.60 -7.05 4.39
CA GLN A 263 -5.24 -5.69 3.99
C GLN A 263 -5.37 -4.72 5.18
N MET A 264 -6.51 -4.77 5.87
CA MET A 264 -6.79 -3.97 7.07
C MET A 264 -5.79 -4.27 8.20
N CYS A 265 -5.46 -5.55 8.42
CA CYS A 265 -4.46 -5.97 9.39
C CYS A 265 -3.08 -5.38 9.08
N LEU A 266 -2.59 -5.50 7.85
CA LEU A 266 -1.26 -4.98 7.46
C LEU A 266 -1.23 -3.44 7.42
N ALA A 267 -2.32 -2.81 6.99
CA ALA A 267 -2.46 -1.35 6.94
C ALA A 267 -2.82 -0.72 8.30
N GLN A 268 -3.09 -1.54 9.33
CA GLN A 268 -3.57 -1.12 10.64
C GLN A 268 -4.80 -0.19 10.54
N THR A 269 -5.74 -0.54 9.67
CA THR A 269 -6.98 0.22 9.41
C THR A 269 -8.15 -0.52 10.06
N PRO A 270 -8.63 -0.10 11.24
CA PRO A 270 -9.47 -0.96 12.07
C PRO A 270 -10.95 -0.96 11.69
N ASN A 271 -11.41 0.02 10.92
CA ASN A 271 -12.82 0.13 10.54
C ASN A 271 -13.04 -0.32 9.09
N LEU A 272 -14.09 -1.11 8.86
CA LEU A 272 -14.60 -1.49 7.54
C LEU A 272 -16.02 -0.95 7.39
N ILE A 273 -16.28 -0.22 6.31
CA ILE A 273 -17.63 0.18 5.93
C ILE A 273 -18.01 -0.53 4.64
N CYS A 274 -19.04 -1.39 4.73
CA CYS A 274 -19.47 -2.28 3.66
C CYS A 274 -20.88 -1.93 3.18
N GLY A 275 -21.00 -1.50 1.92
CA GLY A 275 -22.28 -1.27 1.25
C GLY A 275 -22.79 -2.53 0.54
N THR A 276 -24.03 -2.93 0.78
CA THR A 276 -24.70 -4.04 0.09
C THR A 276 -25.63 -3.50 -0.98
N HIS A 277 -25.41 -3.89 -2.24
CA HIS A 277 -26.19 -3.42 -3.36
C HIS A 277 -26.78 -4.53 -4.23
N GLN A 278 -27.80 -4.18 -4.99
CA GLN A 278 -28.34 -4.98 -6.09
C GLN A 278 -28.47 -4.04 -7.29
N TYR A 279 -27.66 -4.27 -8.34
CA TYR A 279 -27.61 -3.42 -9.54
C TYR A 279 -27.52 -1.91 -9.23
N GLY A 280 -26.60 -1.52 -8.34
CA GLY A 280 -26.40 -0.12 -7.94
C GLY A 280 -27.34 0.42 -6.88
N VAL A 281 -28.40 -0.31 -6.50
CA VAL A 281 -29.30 0.09 -5.40
C VAL A 281 -28.73 -0.41 -4.07
N PHE A 282 -28.19 0.49 -3.26
CA PHE A 282 -27.63 0.21 -1.94
C PHE A 282 -28.71 0.26 -0.87
N GLY A 283 -29.15 -0.91 -0.40
CA GLY A 283 -30.19 -1.01 0.64
C GLY A 283 -29.65 -1.17 2.07
N LYS A 284 -28.33 -1.34 2.24
CA LYS A 284 -27.71 -1.49 3.55
C LYS A 284 -26.25 -1.04 3.53
N VAL A 285 -25.86 -0.20 4.47
CA VAL A 285 -24.47 0.17 4.75
C VAL A 285 -24.17 -0.24 6.19
N VAL A 286 -23.07 -0.98 6.40
CA VAL A 286 -22.70 -1.46 7.74
C VAL A 286 -21.27 -1.09 8.03
N ARG A 287 -21.04 -0.39 9.14
CA ARG A 287 -19.72 -0.25 9.74
C ARG A 287 -19.44 -1.44 10.64
N ARG A 288 -18.22 -1.96 10.57
CA ARG A 288 -17.69 -3.02 11.44
C ARG A 288 -16.28 -2.66 11.82
N GLU A 289 -15.89 -3.04 13.01
CA GLU A 289 -14.48 -3.05 13.39
C GLU A 289 -13.86 -4.40 13.01
N MET A 290 -12.54 -4.44 12.96
CA MET A 290 -11.81 -5.65 12.67
C MET A 290 -12.09 -6.70 13.76
N SER A 291 -12.77 -7.77 13.37
CA SER A 291 -13.17 -8.87 14.27
C SER A 291 -12.01 -9.76 14.71
N ASP A 292 -12.10 -10.30 15.91
CA ASP A 292 -11.24 -11.40 16.39
C ASP A 292 -11.49 -12.72 15.66
N GLU A 293 -12.63 -12.86 14.97
CA GLU A 293 -12.89 -14.00 14.09
C GLU A 293 -11.77 -14.17 13.06
N GLY A 294 -11.23 -15.39 12.97
CA GLY A 294 -10.13 -15.70 12.05
C GLY A 294 -8.75 -15.20 12.52
N ARG A 295 -8.58 -14.80 13.78
CA ARG A 295 -7.27 -14.41 14.35
C ARG A 295 -6.18 -15.45 14.09
N GLY A 296 -6.45 -16.74 14.33
CA GLY A 296 -5.48 -17.81 14.06
C GLY A 296 -5.08 -17.92 12.59
N GLN A 297 -6.03 -17.75 11.65
CA GLN A 297 -5.72 -17.70 10.21
C GLN A 297 -4.89 -16.47 9.83
N ARG A 298 -5.12 -15.33 10.49
CA ARG A 298 -4.31 -14.12 10.28
C ARG A 298 -2.89 -14.33 10.78
N GLU A 299 -2.73 -14.85 11.99
CA GLU A 299 -1.43 -15.19 12.56
C GLU A 299 -0.65 -16.17 11.68
N ALA A 300 -1.28 -17.24 11.21
CA ALA A 300 -0.69 -18.18 10.25
C ALA A 300 -0.16 -17.48 8.99
N LYS A 301 -0.94 -16.54 8.42
CA LYS A 301 -0.51 -15.75 7.25
C LYS A 301 0.60 -14.76 7.58
N LEU A 302 0.60 -14.18 8.78
CA LEU A 302 1.67 -13.29 9.24
C LEU A 302 2.98 -14.05 9.44
N ARG A 303 2.94 -15.30 9.92
CA ARG A 303 4.11 -16.17 10.01
C ARG A 303 4.67 -16.47 8.62
N LEU A 304 3.82 -16.91 7.69
CA LEU A 304 4.23 -17.13 6.29
C LEU A 304 4.84 -15.88 5.65
N LEU A 305 4.25 -14.70 5.91
CA LEU A 305 4.81 -13.43 5.45
C LEU A 305 6.18 -13.16 6.07
N ARG A 306 6.33 -13.36 7.39
CA ARG A 306 7.60 -13.14 8.10
C ARG A 306 8.70 -14.04 7.56
N ASP A 307 8.41 -15.31 7.31
CA ASP A 307 9.38 -16.27 6.77
C ASP A 307 9.80 -15.85 5.35
N ALA A 308 8.82 -15.54 4.50
CA ALA A 308 9.09 -15.04 3.14
C ALA A 308 9.93 -13.76 3.15
N LEU A 309 9.63 -12.80 4.02
CA LEU A 309 10.40 -11.56 4.15
C LEU A 309 11.83 -11.83 4.63
N GLY A 310 12.03 -12.79 5.54
CA GLY A 310 13.37 -13.21 5.98
C GLY A 310 14.20 -13.79 4.85
N SER A 311 13.63 -14.73 4.07
CA SER A 311 14.30 -15.29 2.89
C SER A 311 14.61 -14.20 1.85
N ILE A 312 13.67 -13.29 1.59
CA ILE A 312 13.87 -12.18 0.65
C ILE A 312 14.98 -11.23 1.14
N GLN A 313 15.01 -10.92 2.44
CA GLN A 313 16.05 -10.08 3.00
C GLN A 313 17.43 -10.70 2.81
N GLN A 314 17.58 -12.00 3.09
CA GLN A 314 18.83 -12.72 2.87
C GLN A 314 19.27 -12.64 1.40
N LEU A 315 18.36 -12.93 0.45
CA LEU A 315 18.65 -12.87 -0.99
C LEU A 315 19.13 -11.48 -1.43
N VAL A 316 18.51 -10.42 -0.91
CA VAL A 316 18.85 -9.03 -1.24
C VAL A 316 20.17 -8.61 -0.60
N VAL A 317 20.47 -9.08 0.62
CA VAL A 317 21.75 -8.87 1.29
C VAL A 317 22.89 -9.56 0.55
N ASP A 318 22.70 -10.83 0.17
CA ASP A 318 23.70 -11.64 -0.56
C ASP A 318 24.03 -11.03 -1.93
N ALA A 319 23.04 -10.44 -2.61
CA ALA A 319 23.25 -9.73 -3.87
C ALA A 319 23.99 -8.38 -3.70
N GLY A 320 24.08 -7.86 -2.47
CA GLY A 320 24.77 -6.63 -2.13
C GLY A 320 24.13 -5.34 -2.66
N ARG A 321 24.78 -4.20 -2.40
CA ARG A 321 24.27 -2.85 -2.76
C ARG A 321 24.12 -2.63 -4.28
N GLY A 322 24.94 -3.32 -5.07
CA GLY A 322 24.85 -3.35 -6.53
C GLY A 322 23.70 -4.22 -7.05
N GLY A 323 23.16 -5.11 -6.22
CA GLY A 323 22.10 -6.03 -6.58
C GLY A 323 20.83 -5.32 -7.09
N ARG A 324 20.29 -5.83 -8.19
CA ARG A 324 19.00 -5.41 -8.77
C ARG A 324 18.17 -6.65 -9.00
N LEU A 325 17.36 -6.98 -8.00
CA LEU A 325 16.61 -8.22 -7.99
C LEU A 325 15.15 -7.99 -8.35
N THR A 326 14.51 -9.01 -8.89
CA THR A 326 13.08 -8.99 -9.17
C THR A 326 12.49 -10.35 -8.87
N LEU A 327 11.43 -10.35 -8.08
CA LEU A 327 10.57 -11.51 -7.89
C LEU A 327 9.52 -11.52 -8.99
N VAL A 328 9.37 -12.65 -9.67
CA VAL A 328 8.27 -12.91 -10.59
C VAL A 328 7.54 -14.16 -10.12
N TYR A 329 6.30 -13.98 -9.69
CA TYR A 329 5.37 -15.07 -9.44
C TYR A 329 4.50 -15.23 -10.67
N LYS A 330 4.63 -16.37 -11.36
CA LYS A 330 3.86 -16.68 -12.55
C LYS A 330 3.55 -18.16 -12.58
N ASP A 331 2.30 -18.51 -12.90
CA ASP A 331 1.86 -19.90 -12.99
C ASP A 331 2.18 -20.72 -11.73
N ARG A 332 1.98 -20.09 -10.56
CA ARG A 332 2.25 -20.63 -9.22
C ARG A 332 3.72 -20.90 -8.87
N VAL A 333 4.67 -20.44 -9.69
CA VAL A 333 6.09 -20.56 -9.42
C VAL A 333 6.67 -19.18 -9.16
N LEU A 334 7.33 -19.00 -7.99
CA LEU A 334 8.06 -17.78 -7.68
C LEU A 334 9.51 -17.97 -8.12
N LYS A 335 10.02 -17.04 -8.94
CA LYS A 335 11.41 -17.05 -9.38
C LYS A 335 12.05 -15.69 -9.12
N LEU A 336 13.33 -15.74 -8.79
CA LEU A 336 14.19 -14.58 -8.64
C LEU A 336 14.93 -14.33 -9.95
N TYR A 337 14.90 -13.10 -10.42
CA TYR A 337 15.59 -12.64 -11.62
C TYR A 337 16.51 -11.47 -11.28
N ARG A 338 17.54 -11.29 -12.10
CA ARG A 338 18.26 -10.02 -12.16
C ARG A 338 17.51 -9.05 -13.07
N ARG A 339 17.40 -7.80 -12.63
CA ARG A 339 16.88 -6.70 -13.44
C ARG A 339 18.02 -6.14 -14.28
N SER A 340 17.82 -6.06 -15.59
CA SER A 340 18.86 -5.61 -16.53
C SER A 340 19.18 -4.12 -16.38
N SER A 341 18.24 -3.33 -15.83
CA SER A 341 18.48 -1.93 -15.48
C SER A 341 19.09 -1.78 -14.09
N MET A 342 20.16 -0.97 -14.03
CA MET A 342 20.82 -0.56 -12.78
C MET A 342 20.11 0.57 -12.03
N ASN A 343 18.96 1.06 -12.54
CA ASN A 343 18.19 2.11 -11.89
C ASN A 343 17.87 1.73 -10.44
N SER A 344 18.11 2.68 -9.56
CA SER A 344 17.79 2.58 -8.14
C SER A 344 16.29 2.79 -7.90
N LEU A 345 15.74 2.13 -6.88
CA LEU A 345 14.34 2.28 -6.43
C LEU A 345 14.09 3.59 -5.68
N LEU A 346 15.17 4.27 -5.27
CA LEU A 346 15.16 5.59 -4.67
C LEU A 346 16.32 6.43 -5.23
N PRO A 347 16.18 7.77 -5.23
CA PRO A 347 17.32 8.66 -5.47
C PRO A 347 18.43 8.45 -4.43
N GLU A 348 19.67 8.74 -4.82
CA GLU A 348 20.86 8.42 -4.03
C GLU A 348 20.86 9.12 -2.67
N GLU A 349 20.37 10.36 -2.59
CA GLU A 349 20.24 11.12 -1.36
C GLU A 349 19.31 10.44 -0.33
N TYR A 350 18.27 9.73 -0.79
CA TYR A 350 17.38 8.96 0.09
C TYR A 350 17.96 7.58 0.41
N MET A 351 18.77 6.99 -0.49
CA MET A 351 19.52 5.76 -0.19
C MET A 351 20.49 5.95 0.99
N ARG A 352 21.04 7.17 1.16
CA ARG A 352 21.94 7.51 2.28
C ARG A 352 21.26 7.50 3.65
N MET A 353 19.93 7.63 3.72
CA MET A 353 19.19 7.61 4.99
C MET A 353 19.38 6.29 5.76
N PHE A 354 19.71 5.21 5.04
CA PHE A 354 19.92 3.88 5.60
C PHE A 354 21.35 3.62 6.11
N GLN A 355 22.26 4.60 5.99
CA GLN A 355 23.59 4.48 6.60
C GLN A 355 23.49 4.76 8.12
N PRO A 356 24.33 4.10 8.94
CA PRO A 356 24.47 4.46 10.34
C PRO A 356 24.76 5.95 10.51
N ASN A 357 24.14 6.60 11.51
CA ASN A 357 24.29 8.04 11.82
C ASN A 357 23.77 9.04 10.76
N ALA A 358 23.05 8.59 9.72
CA ALA A 358 22.47 9.49 8.71
C ALA A 358 21.38 10.44 9.27
N SER A 359 20.79 10.12 10.43
CA SER A 359 19.77 10.94 11.11
C SER A 359 20.24 12.34 11.49
N VAL A 360 21.55 12.60 11.47
CA VAL A 360 22.16 13.92 11.74
C VAL A 360 22.15 14.84 10.51
N PHE A 361 22.12 14.32 9.29
CA PHE A 361 22.37 15.11 8.07
C PHE A 361 21.12 15.66 7.36
N PHE A 362 19.92 15.13 7.63
CA PHE A 362 18.73 15.45 6.83
C PHE A 362 17.99 16.75 7.20
N ARG A 363 18.44 17.50 8.22
CA ARG A 363 17.87 18.83 8.55
C ARG A 363 18.14 19.89 7.48
N LEU A 364 19.09 19.67 6.57
CA LEU A 364 19.55 20.69 5.60
C LEU A 364 18.86 20.65 4.23
N PHE A 365 18.17 19.56 3.87
CA PHE A 365 17.62 19.39 2.50
C PHE A 365 16.09 19.60 2.37
N ASN A 366 15.37 19.75 3.49
CA ASN A 366 13.90 19.87 3.50
C ASN A 366 13.41 21.27 3.94
N ARG A 367 14.19 22.33 3.71
CA ARG A 367 13.69 23.71 3.84
C ARG A 367 13.18 24.24 2.51
#